data_AF-A0A3Q1JQ53-F1
#
_entry.id   AF-A0A3Q1JQ53-F1
#
_cell.length_a   1.000
_cell.length_b   1.000
_cell.length_c   1.000
_cell.angle_alpha   90.00
_cell.angle_beta   90.00
_cell.angle_gamma   90.00
#
_symmetry.space_group_name_H-M   'P 1'
#
loop_
_entity.id
_entity.type
_entity.pdbx_description
1 polymer ?
#
loop_
_entity_poly.entity_id
_entity_poly.type
_entity_poly.pdbx_seq_one_letter_code
_entity_poly.pdbx_strand_id
1 'polypeptide(L)'
;MNQPNGLTRCLSCTSCDPGHGLFEQKKCTLTSDTVCDILSGYFCKTLEATGCSLAEKHSSCKPGQRIKEHEYHKGNRCCRMCLPGNRVKRDCTEYRSTSCRPCLEGTYMNQPTGLKQCFPCSDCDEGSGLKMKSSCTTTSDTVCEPLEGFYCVDPSDNGCGAAQKHRSCEPGQYISQKGTASTDSVCSDCSDGSFSDGSFPSCRPHTQCETKNLQLLKRGTTSTDAECGEHSLNKTIIWRSVSVSVVLILSGISFVIWKKNGLPKIPGKNSMLTTNKYISFDLLRCFN
;
A
#
# COMPACT_ATOMS: atom_id res chain seq x y z
N MET A 1 -16.71 -25.51 -23.32
CA MET A 1 -16.94 -24.66 -24.52
C MET A 1 -15.59 -24.43 -25.17
N ASN A 2 -15.28 -25.13 -26.27
CA ASN A 2 -14.04 -24.94 -27.01
C ASN A 2 -14.22 -23.70 -27.90
N GLN A 3 -13.52 -22.61 -27.60
CA GLN A 3 -13.44 -21.48 -28.51
C GLN A 3 -12.73 -21.91 -29.80
N PRO A 4 -13.24 -21.55 -30.99
CA PRO A 4 -12.56 -21.85 -32.24
C PRO A 4 -11.27 -21.03 -32.33
N ASN A 5 -10.15 -21.68 -32.61
CA ASN A 5 -8.79 -21.11 -32.62
C ASN A 5 -8.53 -20.10 -33.77
N GLY A 6 -9.57 -19.52 -34.39
CA GLY A 6 -9.44 -18.48 -35.44
C GLY A 6 -8.79 -18.92 -36.75
N LEU A 7 -8.42 -20.19 -36.90
CA LEU A 7 -7.73 -20.73 -38.06
C LEU A 7 -8.73 -21.21 -39.12
N THR A 8 -8.70 -20.59 -40.31
CA THR A 8 -9.57 -20.91 -41.45
C THR A 8 -9.09 -22.11 -42.29
N ARG A 9 -7.95 -22.72 -41.92
CA ARG A 9 -7.37 -23.89 -42.60
C ARG A 9 -6.62 -24.78 -41.62
N CYS A 10 -6.54 -26.07 -41.94
CA CYS A 10 -5.69 -27.00 -41.22
C CYS A 10 -4.21 -26.65 -41.45
N LEU A 11 -3.45 -26.54 -40.37
CA LEU A 11 -1.99 -26.47 -40.41
C LEU A 11 -1.44 -27.90 -40.26
N SER A 12 -0.36 -28.20 -40.97
CA SER A 12 0.37 -29.45 -40.78
C SER A 12 1.10 -29.44 -39.45
N CYS A 13 1.16 -30.59 -38.77
CA CYS A 13 1.86 -30.71 -37.50
C CYS A 13 3.37 -30.58 -37.69
N THR A 14 4.04 -29.98 -36.70
CA THR A 14 5.49 -29.95 -36.57
C THR A 14 6.03 -31.38 -36.38
N SER A 15 7.14 -31.69 -37.05
CA SER A 15 7.83 -32.98 -36.96
C SER A 15 9.13 -32.82 -36.16
N CYS A 16 9.34 -33.68 -35.16
CA CYS A 16 10.58 -33.69 -34.38
C CYS A 16 11.61 -34.58 -35.06
N ASP A 17 12.61 -33.98 -35.72
CA ASP A 17 13.66 -34.72 -36.42
C ASP A 17 14.72 -35.27 -35.45
N PRO A 18 14.87 -36.61 -35.33
CA PRO A 18 15.92 -37.22 -34.52
C PRO A 18 17.33 -36.86 -35.00
N GLY A 19 17.52 -36.57 -36.30
CA GLY A 19 18.77 -36.08 -36.88
C GLY A 19 19.19 -34.71 -36.34
N HIS A 20 18.23 -33.91 -35.87
CA HIS A 20 18.46 -32.65 -35.16
C HIS A 20 18.44 -32.78 -33.63
N GLY A 21 18.50 -34.01 -33.10
CA GLY A 21 18.56 -34.22 -31.66
C GLY A 21 17.23 -34.04 -30.94
N LEU A 22 16.10 -34.17 -31.63
CA LEU A 22 14.77 -33.95 -31.07
C LEU A 22 13.95 -35.25 -31.03
N PHE A 23 13.03 -35.35 -30.07
CA PHE A 23 12.04 -36.43 -29.99
C PHE A 23 10.64 -35.89 -29.66
N GLU A 24 9.61 -36.65 -30.02
CA GLU A 24 8.22 -36.28 -29.71
C GLU A 24 7.93 -36.49 -28.22
N GLN A 25 7.72 -35.39 -27.50
CA GLN A 25 7.28 -35.42 -26.10
C GLN A 25 5.75 -35.46 -25.99
N LYS A 26 5.06 -34.73 -26.88
CA LYS A 26 3.60 -34.79 -27.04
C LYS A 26 3.23 -34.80 -28.51
N LYS A 27 2.32 -35.70 -28.88
CA LYS A 27 1.80 -35.81 -30.24
C LYS A 27 0.84 -34.66 -30.53
N CYS A 28 0.83 -34.24 -31.79
CA CYS A 28 -0.14 -33.30 -32.34
C CYS A 28 -1.59 -33.77 -32.11
N THR A 29 -2.49 -32.81 -31.90
CA THR A 29 -3.94 -33.02 -31.78
C THR A 29 -4.69 -32.08 -32.71
N LEU A 30 -6.02 -32.20 -32.77
CA LEU A 30 -6.86 -31.28 -33.55
C LEU A 30 -6.76 -29.81 -33.10
N THR A 31 -6.26 -29.55 -31.90
CA THR A 31 -6.21 -28.21 -31.29
C THR A 31 -4.82 -27.77 -30.86
N SER A 32 -3.80 -28.63 -30.97
CA SER A 32 -2.44 -28.35 -30.51
C SER A 32 -1.41 -29.00 -31.42
N ASP A 33 -0.30 -28.32 -31.64
CA ASP A 33 0.81 -28.86 -32.42
C ASP A 33 1.63 -29.91 -31.62
N THR A 34 2.53 -30.62 -32.30
CA THR A 34 3.52 -31.51 -31.68
C THR A 34 4.44 -30.71 -30.77
N VAL A 35 4.78 -31.26 -29.60
CA VAL A 35 5.79 -30.68 -28.69
C VAL A 35 7.06 -31.51 -28.80
N CYS A 36 8.13 -30.88 -29.26
CA CYS A 36 9.45 -31.49 -29.36
C CYS A 36 10.28 -31.23 -28.10
N ASP A 37 10.95 -32.28 -27.64
CA ASP A 37 11.91 -32.21 -26.54
C ASP A 37 13.26 -32.78 -27.00
N ILE A 38 14.30 -32.56 -26.21
CA ILE A 38 15.69 -32.75 -26.61
C ILE A 38 16.15 -34.16 -26.25
N LEU A 39 16.73 -34.87 -27.21
CA LEU A 39 17.35 -36.17 -26.96
C LEU A 39 18.49 -36.03 -25.94
N SER A 40 18.63 -37.04 -25.08
CA SER A 40 19.71 -37.07 -24.09
C SER A 40 21.07 -36.87 -24.74
N GLY A 41 21.82 -35.86 -24.28
CA GLY A 41 23.10 -35.49 -24.89
C GLY A 41 22.99 -34.45 -26.01
N TYR A 42 21.88 -33.73 -26.13
CA TYR A 42 21.74 -32.51 -26.94
C TYR A 42 21.30 -31.32 -26.06
N PHE A 43 21.56 -30.08 -26.50
CA PHE A 43 21.08 -28.84 -25.87
C PHE A 43 20.33 -27.99 -26.91
N CYS A 44 19.36 -27.19 -26.47
CA CYS A 44 18.56 -26.39 -27.40
C CYS A 44 19.33 -25.17 -27.89
N LYS A 45 19.41 -25.00 -29.21
CA LYS A 45 20.03 -23.84 -29.85
C LYS A 45 18.99 -22.77 -30.21
N THR A 46 17.81 -23.20 -30.64
CA THR A 46 16.72 -22.31 -31.06
C THR A 46 15.41 -22.74 -30.39
N LEU A 47 14.80 -21.82 -29.63
CA LEU A 47 13.57 -22.04 -28.90
C LEU A 47 12.41 -21.30 -29.57
N GLU A 48 11.34 -22.02 -29.89
CA GLU A 48 10.10 -21.51 -30.48
C GLU A 48 8.92 -21.71 -29.53
N ALA A 49 7.76 -21.14 -29.87
CA ALA A 49 6.56 -21.17 -29.03
C ALA A 49 6.05 -22.61 -28.75
N THR A 50 6.40 -23.59 -29.58
CA THR A 50 5.98 -25.00 -29.47
C THR A 50 7.08 -25.93 -28.94
N GLY A 51 8.29 -25.41 -28.65
CA GLY A 51 9.41 -26.20 -28.13
C GLY A 51 10.76 -25.86 -28.79
N CYS A 52 11.74 -26.74 -28.64
CA CYS A 52 13.03 -26.57 -29.30
C CYS A 52 12.96 -26.98 -30.78
N SER A 53 13.30 -26.08 -31.71
CA SER A 53 13.27 -26.37 -33.15
C SER A 53 14.62 -26.84 -33.70
N LEU A 54 15.72 -26.56 -32.99
CA LEU A 54 17.06 -27.03 -33.34
C LEU A 54 17.84 -27.33 -32.06
N ALA A 55 18.25 -28.59 -31.88
CA ALA A 55 19.13 -28.99 -30.80
C ALA A 55 20.52 -29.35 -31.34
N GLU A 56 21.55 -29.04 -30.56
CA GLU A 56 22.93 -29.32 -30.89
C GLU A 56 23.46 -30.36 -29.92
N LYS A 57 24.17 -31.37 -30.42
CA LYS A 57 24.73 -32.41 -29.55
C LYS A 57 25.70 -31.76 -28.58
N HIS A 58 25.69 -32.17 -27.32
CA HIS A 58 26.67 -31.82 -26.29
C HIS A 58 28.14 -32.03 -26.75
N SER A 59 28.36 -32.76 -27.86
CA SER A 59 29.66 -33.07 -28.44
C SER A 59 30.07 -32.16 -29.61
N SER A 60 30.27 -30.87 -29.39
CA SER A 60 31.28 -30.08 -30.13
C SER A 60 32.68 -30.20 -29.50
N CYS A 61 32.87 -31.18 -28.61
CA CYS A 61 34.18 -31.60 -28.11
C CYS A 61 34.92 -32.40 -29.19
N LYS A 62 36.17 -32.05 -29.50
CA LYS A 62 37.05 -32.84 -30.39
C LYS A 62 37.28 -34.25 -29.80
N PRO A 63 37.66 -35.27 -30.59
CA PRO A 63 38.12 -36.55 -30.04
C PRO A 63 39.19 -36.32 -28.95
N GLY A 64 38.93 -36.83 -27.74
CA GLY A 64 39.77 -36.60 -26.55
C GLY A 64 39.36 -35.44 -25.63
N GLN A 65 38.29 -34.70 -25.93
CA GLN A 65 37.74 -33.65 -25.06
C GLN A 65 36.41 -34.07 -24.41
N ARG A 66 36.14 -33.53 -23.22
CA ARG A 66 34.89 -33.70 -22.46
C ARG A 66 34.36 -32.34 -22.04
N ILE A 67 33.04 -32.22 -21.85
CA ILE A 67 32.43 -31.07 -21.20
C ILE A 67 33.06 -30.94 -19.80
N LYS A 68 33.50 -29.73 -19.46
CA LYS A 68 34.01 -29.43 -18.12
C LYS A 68 32.84 -29.49 -17.15
N GLU A 69 32.66 -30.65 -16.51
CA GLU A 69 31.78 -30.77 -15.35
C GLU A 69 32.31 -29.89 -14.22
N HIS A 70 31.40 -29.32 -13.43
CA HIS A 70 31.78 -28.60 -12.22
C HIS A 70 32.37 -29.61 -11.22
N GLU A 71 33.59 -29.34 -10.76
CA GLU A 71 34.36 -30.24 -9.89
C GLU A 71 34.74 -29.53 -8.58
N TYR A 72 34.80 -30.28 -7.48
CA TYR A 72 35.30 -29.82 -6.19
C TYR A 72 36.44 -30.71 -5.70
N HIS A 73 37.32 -30.17 -4.86
CA HIS A 73 38.43 -30.92 -4.29
C HIS A 73 38.02 -31.67 -3.02
N LYS A 74 38.39 -32.95 -2.94
CA LYS A 74 38.29 -33.74 -1.70
C LYS A 74 39.65 -34.36 -1.37
N GLY A 75 40.49 -33.63 -0.64
CA GLY A 75 41.92 -33.98 -0.54
C GLY A 75 42.59 -33.77 -1.89
N ASN A 76 43.39 -34.73 -2.37
CA ASN A 76 44.14 -34.61 -3.63
C ASN A 76 43.39 -35.06 -4.89
N ARG A 77 42.06 -35.24 -4.83
CA ARG A 77 41.23 -35.67 -5.98
C ARG A 77 40.19 -34.62 -6.35
N CYS A 78 39.89 -34.54 -7.64
CA CYS A 78 38.77 -33.79 -8.18
C CYS A 78 37.54 -34.69 -8.23
N CYS A 79 36.46 -34.26 -7.58
CA CYS A 79 35.18 -34.94 -7.54
C CYS A 79 34.14 -34.15 -8.34
N ARG A 80 33.29 -34.84 -9.09
CA ARG A 80 32.13 -34.20 -9.77
C ARG A 80 31.18 -33.60 -8.73
N MET A 81 30.73 -32.37 -8.94
CA MET A 81 29.71 -31.72 -8.12
C MET A 81 28.31 -32.32 -8.36
N CYS A 82 27.42 -32.14 -7.39
CA CYS A 82 26.00 -32.41 -7.54
C CYS A 82 25.33 -31.24 -8.27
N LEU A 83 24.34 -31.53 -9.12
CA LEU A 83 23.55 -30.52 -9.82
C LEU A 83 22.70 -29.68 -8.84
N PRO A 84 22.20 -28.50 -9.25
CA PRO A 84 21.22 -27.73 -8.49
C PRO A 84 20.06 -28.62 -8.00
N GLY A 85 19.50 -28.27 -6.84
CA GLY A 85 18.50 -29.10 -6.17
C GLY A 85 19.06 -30.28 -5.37
N ASN A 86 20.37 -30.54 -5.44
CA ASN A 86 21.00 -31.67 -4.80
C ASN A 86 22.22 -31.29 -3.97
N ARG A 87 22.51 -32.13 -2.97
CA ARG A 87 23.70 -32.07 -2.10
C ARG A 87 24.49 -33.37 -2.15
N VAL A 88 25.75 -33.30 -1.76
CA VAL A 88 26.63 -34.46 -1.61
C VAL A 88 26.16 -35.33 -0.45
N LYS A 89 25.75 -36.57 -0.75
CA LYS A 89 25.49 -37.60 0.25
C LYS A 89 26.79 -38.31 0.65
N ARG A 90 27.61 -38.69 -0.34
CA ARG A 90 28.93 -39.29 -0.14
C ARG A 90 29.92 -38.72 -1.14
N ASP A 91 31.09 -38.36 -0.64
CA ASP A 91 32.19 -37.85 -1.47
C ASP A 91 32.66 -38.92 -2.46
N CYS A 92 33.31 -38.49 -3.54
CA CYS A 92 33.90 -39.42 -4.50
C CYS A 92 35.09 -40.20 -3.89
N THR A 93 35.28 -41.42 -4.39
CA THR A 93 36.44 -42.27 -4.11
C THR A 93 37.22 -42.49 -5.40
N GLU A 94 38.36 -43.18 -5.32
CA GLU A 94 39.15 -43.53 -6.50
C GLU A 94 38.34 -44.27 -7.57
N TYR A 95 37.38 -45.11 -7.14
CA TYR A 95 36.60 -45.97 -8.04
C TYR A 95 35.12 -45.58 -8.16
N ARG A 96 34.66 -44.54 -7.42
CA ARG A 96 33.25 -44.14 -7.41
C ARG A 96 33.09 -42.64 -7.47
N SER A 97 32.22 -42.16 -8.36
CA SER A 97 31.81 -40.75 -8.43
C SER A 97 31.04 -40.31 -7.17
N THR A 98 30.92 -39.00 -7.01
CA THR A 98 30.12 -38.37 -5.94
C THR A 98 28.68 -38.90 -5.96
N SER A 99 28.17 -39.30 -4.80
CA SER A 99 26.77 -39.68 -4.65
C SER A 99 25.96 -38.47 -4.19
N CYS A 100 24.95 -38.10 -4.97
CA CYS A 100 24.08 -36.95 -4.69
C CYS A 100 22.74 -37.37 -4.08
N ARG A 101 22.09 -36.45 -3.39
CA ARG A 101 20.73 -36.59 -2.85
C ARG A 101 20.00 -35.24 -2.97
N PRO A 102 18.68 -35.21 -3.22
CA PRO A 102 17.93 -33.96 -3.25
C PRO A 102 18.00 -33.21 -1.92
N CYS A 103 17.85 -31.88 -2.01
CA CYS A 103 17.57 -31.02 -0.86
C CYS A 103 16.25 -31.42 -0.19
N LEU A 104 16.15 -31.16 1.11
CA LEU A 104 14.92 -31.37 1.86
C LEU A 104 14.02 -30.14 1.72
N GLU A 105 12.73 -30.28 2.01
CA GLU A 105 11.82 -29.14 2.10
C GLU A 105 12.36 -28.09 3.09
N GLY A 106 12.18 -26.81 2.75
CA GLY A 106 12.77 -25.69 3.50
C GLY A 106 14.26 -25.46 3.21
N THR A 107 14.85 -26.15 2.24
CA THR A 107 16.24 -25.92 1.80
C THR A 107 16.39 -25.91 0.28
N TYR A 108 17.39 -25.19 -0.23
CA TYR A 108 17.67 -25.07 -1.65
C TYR A 108 19.17 -25.12 -1.99
N MET A 109 19.46 -25.37 -3.27
CA MET A 109 20.79 -25.29 -3.86
C MET A 109 20.64 -24.84 -5.31
N ASN A 110 20.99 -23.58 -5.59
CA ASN A 110 20.82 -22.95 -6.90
C ASN A 110 21.97 -23.19 -7.88
N GLN A 111 23.11 -23.69 -7.40
CA GLN A 111 24.32 -23.92 -8.20
C GLN A 111 24.83 -25.36 -8.03
N PRO A 112 25.58 -25.89 -9.02
CA PRO A 112 26.30 -27.14 -8.82
C PRO A 112 27.22 -27.06 -7.61
N THR A 113 27.20 -28.08 -6.75
CA THR A 113 27.84 -28.00 -5.43
C THR A 113 28.61 -29.26 -5.03
N GLY A 114 29.70 -29.04 -4.28
CA GLY A 114 30.38 -30.06 -3.48
C GLY A 114 29.91 -30.13 -2.02
N LEU A 115 28.91 -29.32 -1.64
CA LEU A 115 28.44 -29.21 -0.27
C LEU A 115 27.58 -30.40 0.13
N LYS A 116 27.69 -30.80 1.41
CA LYS A 116 26.88 -31.86 2.01
C LYS A 116 25.54 -31.37 2.55
N GLN A 117 25.33 -30.07 2.63
CA GLN A 117 24.12 -29.43 3.14
C GLN A 117 23.59 -28.44 2.11
N CYS A 118 22.27 -28.33 2.02
CA CYS A 118 21.61 -27.30 1.23
C CYS A 118 21.47 -26.02 2.07
N PHE A 119 21.29 -24.88 1.42
CA PHE A 119 21.05 -23.61 2.10
C PHE A 119 19.62 -23.58 2.64
N PRO A 120 19.40 -23.05 3.86
CA PRO A 120 18.04 -22.82 4.35
C PRO A 120 17.35 -21.77 3.45
N CYS A 121 16.05 -21.95 3.20
CA CYS A 121 15.29 -20.93 2.51
C CYS A 121 15.17 -19.67 3.38
N SER A 122 15.26 -18.51 2.74
CA SER A 122 14.99 -17.22 3.36
C SER A 122 13.52 -17.10 3.77
N ASP A 123 13.27 -16.40 4.87
CA ASP A 123 11.92 -16.08 5.34
C ASP A 123 11.64 -14.58 5.13
N CYS A 124 10.47 -14.26 4.59
CA CYS A 124 10.09 -12.88 4.32
C CYS A 124 9.33 -12.36 5.53
N ASP A 125 10.07 -11.84 6.51
CA ASP A 125 9.52 -11.32 7.75
C ASP A 125 8.65 -10.07 7.52
N GLU A 126 7.37 -10.17 7.86
CA GLU A 126 6.43 -9.05 7.83
C GLU A 126 6.86 -7.93 8.80
N GLY A 127 7.53 -8.27 9.92
CA GLY A 127 8.09 -7.30 10.86
C GLY A 127 9.16 -6.40 10.25
N SER A 128 9.83 -6.90 9.20
CA SER A 128 10.82 -6.18 8.40
C SER A 128 10.22 -5.50 7.17
N GLY A 129 8.88 -5.45 7.07
CA GLY A 129 8.18 -4.79 5.97
C GLY A 129 8.17 -5.58 4.66
N LEU A 130 8.42 -6.89 4.70
CA LEU A 130 8.53 -7.75 3.52
C LEU A 130 7.37 -8.74 3.43
N LYS A 131 7.13 -9.23 2.21
CA LYS A 131 6.24 -10.35 1.90
C LYS A 131 6.85 -11.26 0.85
N MET A 132 6.37 -12.50 0.81
CA MET A 132 6.80 -13.48 -0.18
C MET A 132 6.29 -13.12 -1.58
N LYS A 133 7.22 -12.89 -2.51
CA LYS A 133 6.94 -12.73 -3.94
C LYS A 133 6.92 -14.08 -4.66
N SER A 134 7.89 -14.94 -4.35
CA SER A 134 7.93 -16.31 -4.85
C SER A 134 8.44 -17.28 -3.79
N SER A 135 7.82 -18.45 -3.73
CA SER A 135 8.18 -19.49 -2.77
C SER A 135 9.53 -20.14 -3.09
N CYS A 136 10.18 -20.64 -2.04
CA CYS A 136 11.38 -21.44 -2.16
C CYS A 136 11.11 -22.76 -2.90
N THR A 137 12.09 -23.22 -3.68
CA THR A 137 12.12 -24.55 -4.30
C THR A 137 13.45 -25.23 -3.95
N THR A 138 13.62 -26.51 -4.29
CA THR A 138 14.93 -27.15 -4.07
C THR A 138 16.06 -26.48 -4.87
N THR A 139 15.75 -25.74 -5.94
CA THR A 139 16.73 -25.08 -6.82
C THR A 139 16.79 -23.55 -6.67
N SER A 140 15.90 -22.94 -5.90
CA SER A 140 15.81 -21.47 -5.78
C SER A 140 15.38 -21.07 -4.39
N ASP A 141 15.96 -19.98 -3.89
CA ASP A 141 15.53 -19.41 -2.61
C ASP A 141 14.11 -18.80 -2.71
N THR A 142 13.53 -18.49 -1.55
CA THR A 142 12.42 -17.54 -1.43
C THR A 142 12.86 -16.18 -1.97
N VAL A 143 11.97 -15.50 -2.70
CA VAL A 143 12.18 -14.11 -3.10
C VAL A 143 11.19 -13.25 -2.35
N CYS A 144 11.70 -12.23 -1.68
CA CYS A 144 10.89 -11.26 -0.93
C CYS A 144 10.69 -9.97 -1.71
N GLU A 145 9.58 -9.30 -1.44
CA GLU A 145 9.27 -7.95 -1.93
C GLU A 145 8.68 -7.09 -0.80
N PRO A 146 8.75 -5.75 -0.88
CA PRO A 146 8.15 -4.88 0.12
C PRO A 146 6.63 -5.06 0.24
N LEU A 147 6.11 -4.94 1.47
CA LEU A 147 4.69 -4.81 1.75
C LEU A 147 4.13 -3.49 1.21
N GLU A 148 2.80 -3.42 1.09
CA GLU A 148 2.15 -2.15 0.72
C GLU A 148 2.42 -1.07 1.78
N GLY A 149 2.78 0.13 1.32
CA GLY A 149 3.21 1.21 2.20
C GLY A 149 4.67 1.11 2.64
N PHE A 150 5.48 0.23 2.03
CA PHE A 150 6.92 0.12 2.24
C PHE A 150 7.68 0.22 0.91
N TYR A 151 8.96 0.61 0.99
CA TYR A 151 9.90 0.60 -0.12
C TYR A 151 11.17 -0.16 0.26
N CYS A 152 11.82 -0.75 -0.74
CA CYS A 152 13.04 -1.52 -0.55
C CYS A 152 14.24 -0.63 -0.24
N VAL A 153 14.98 -0.97 0.81
CA VAL A 153 16.24 -0.29 1.18
C VAL A 153 17.47 -1.18 0.97
N ASP A 154 17.27 -2.49 0.79
CA ASP A 154 18.32 -3.45 0.45
C ASP A 154 17.93 -4.27 -0.80
N PRO A 155 18.12 -3.72 -2.01
CA PRO A 155 17.76 -4.39 -3.26
C PRO A 155 18.70 -5.56 -3.57
N SER A 156 18.13 -6.67 -4.02
CA SER A 156 18.85 -7.84 -4.57
C SER A 156 18.44 -8.08 -6.02
N ASP A 157 19.12 -8.99 -6.74
CA ASP A 157 18.90 -9.26 -8.18
C ASP A 157 17.41 -9.35 -8.59
N ASN A 158 16.58 -10.02 -7.78
CA ASN A 158 15.15 -10.21 -8.07
C ASN A 158 14.21 -9.94 -6.89
N GLY A 159 14.74 -9.46 -5.76
CA GLY A 159 14.03 -9.33 -4.49
C GLY A 159 14.53 -8.19 -3.60
N CYS A 160 14.11 -8.22 -2.34
CA CYS A 160 14.44 -7.20 -1.35
C CYS A 160 14.80 -7.86 -0.01
N GLY A 161 15.98 -7.53 0.53
CA GLY A 161 16.47 -8.06 1.81
C GLY A 161 15.92 -7.32 3.03
N ALA A 162 15.53 -6.04 2.87
CA ALA A 162 14.96 -5.21 3.92
C ALA A 162 14.12 -4.08 3.33
N ALA A 163 13.00 -3.76 3.99
CA ALA A 163 12.11 -2.69 3.56
C ALA A 163 11.85 -1.66 4.68
N GLN A 164 11.54 -0.44 4.29
CA GLN A 164 11.20 0.65 5.19
C GLN A 164 9.83 1.22 4.85
N LYS A 165 9.07 1.61 5.88
CA LYS A 165 7.75 2.22 5.69
C LYS A 165 7.87 3.54 4.95
N HIS A 166 6.96 3.79 4.02
CA HIS A 166 6.83 5.06 3.33
C HIS A 166 6.66 6.21 4.32
N ARG A 167 7.30 7.33 4.01
CA ARG A 167 7.17 8.57 4.76
C ARG A 167 5.71 9.03 4.81
N SER A 168 5.23 9.33 6.02
CA SER A 168 3.95 10.02 6.20
C SER A 168 4.19 11.52 6.11
N CYS A 169 3.30 12.23 5.41
CA CYS A 169 3.38 13.69 5.34
C CYS A 169 2.69 14.30 6.56
N GLU A 170 3.26 15.39 7.07
CA GLU A 170 2.71 16.10 8.22
C GLU A 170 1.50 16.96 7.80
N PRO A 171 0.60 17.32 8.73
CA PRO A 171 -0.42 18.33 8.47
C PRO A 171 0.23 19.64 7.99
N GLY A 172 -0.31 20.24 6.94
CA GLY A 172 0.37 21.33 6.22
C GLY A 172 1.09 20.88 4.95
N GLN A 173 1.28 19.58 4.77
CA GLN A 173 1.92 18.99 3.60
C GLN A 173 0.97 18.08 2.82
N TYR A 174 1.28 17.85 1.55
CA TYR A 174 0.60 16.90 0.69
C TYR A 174 1.59 15.91 0.08
N ILE A 175 1.09 14.76 -0.35
CA ILE A 175 1.88 13.72 -1.01
C ILE A 175 2.11 14.14 -2.47
N SER A 176 3.26 14.77 -2.74
CA SER A 176 3.59 15.24 -4.09
C SER A 176 4.05 14.09 -5.00
N GLN A 177 4.65 13.06 -4.43
CA GLN A 177 4.94 11.80 -5.14
C GLN A 177 4.57 10.63 -4.26
N LYS A 178 3.74 9.72 -4.78
CA LYS A 178 3.37 8.49 -4.08
C LYS A 178 4.58 7.54 -4.06
N GLY A 179 4.84 6.94 -2.90
CA GLY A 179 5.87 5.92 -2.76
C GLY A 179 5.59 4.69 -3.63
N THR A 180 6.66 4.01 -4.04
CA THR A 180 6.63 2.77 -4.80
C THR A 180 7.36 1.67 -4.02
N ALA A 181 7.43 0.45 -4.57
CA ALA A 181 8.22 -0.62 -3.97
C ALA A 181 9.74 -0.31 -3.95
N SER A 182 10.23 0.65 -4.74
CA SER A 182 11.65 1.01 -4.81
C SER A 182 11.96 2.43 -4.35
N THR A 183 10.94 3.27 -4.13
CA THR A 183 11.12 4.68 -3.77
C THR A 183 10.18 5.09 -2.66
N ASP A 184 10.68 5.94 -1.76
CA ASP A 184 9.86 6.54 -0.72
C ASP A 184 8.83 7.54 -1.29
N SER A 185 7.80 7.87 -0.49
CA SER A 185 6.90 8.98 -0.76
C SER A 185 7.59 10.33 -0.55
N VAL A 186 7.21 11.31 -1.36
CA VAL A 186 7.70 12.68 -1.25
C VAL A 186 6.57 13.59 -0.83
N CYS A 187 6.86 14.46 0.15
CA CYS A 187 5.93 15.45 0.69
C CYS A 187 6.30 16.84 0.21
N SER A 188 5.30 17.71 0.07
CA SER A 188 5.49 19.12 -0.27
C SER A 188 4.51 19.99 0.51
N ASP A 189 4.89 21.23 0.79
CA ASP A 189 4.12 22.13 1.65
C ASP A 189 2.94 22.77 0.90
N CYS A 190 1.86 23.03 1.62
CA CYS A 190 0.73 23.81 1.12
C CYS A 190 1.05 25.31 1.15
N SER A 191 0.64 26.02 0.10
CA SER A 191 0.68 27.49 0.05
C SER A 191 -0.55 28.10 0.72
N ASP A 192 -0.45 29.39 1.05
CA ASP A 192 -1.56 30.17 1.60
C ASP A 192 -2.83 30.04 0.75
N GLY A 193 -3.98 29.91 1.43
CA GLY A 193 -5.28 29.67 0.80
C GLY A 193 -5.59 28.20 0.49
N SER A 194 -4.70 27.28 0.87
CA SER A 194 -4.91 25.83 0.73
C SER A 194 -4.52 25.07 2.00
N PHE A 195 -5.02 23.84 2.14
CA PHE A 195 -4.72 22.99 3.28
C PHE A 195 -4.62 21.49 2.94
N SER A 196 -3.94 20.74 3.81
CA SER A 196 -3.90 19.27 3.78
C SER A 196 -3.64 18.71 5.17
N ASP A 197 -4.24 17.58 5.48
CA ASP A 197 -4.01 16.83 6.72
C ASP A 197 -2.80 15.87 6.63
N GLY A 198 -2.05 15.92 5.52
CA GLY A 198 -0.93 15.02 5.24
C GLY A 198 -1.31 13.78 4.43
N SER A 199 -2.62 13.51 4.24
CA SER A 199 -3.09 12.32 3.52
C SER A 199 -3.41 12.56 2.05
N PHE A 200 -3.55 13.83 1.64
CA PHE A 200 -4.01 14.18 0.30
C PHE A 200 -2.88 14.19 -0.74
N PRO A 201 -3.17 13.84 -2.01
CA PRO A 201 -2.21 13.94 -3.11
C PRO A 201 -1.98 15.39 -3.59
N SER A 202 -2.79 16.34 -3.10
CA SER A 202 -2.64 17.77 -3.35
C SER A 202 -3.36 18.57 -2.26
N CYS A 203 -2.91 19.80 -2.03
CA CYS A 203 -3.60 20.71 -1.12
C CYS A 203 -4.97 21.10 -1.67
N ARG A 204 -5.97 21.13 -0.78
CA ARG A 204 -7.33 21.57 -1.12
C ARG A 204 -7.46 23.06 -0.84
N PRO A 205 -8.15 23.83 -1.70
CA PRO A 205 -8.40 25.24 -1.41
C PRO A 205 -9.26 25.38 -0.16
N HIS A 206 -9.04 26.46 0.61
CA HIS A 206 -9.90 26.78 1.75
C HIS A 206 -11.34 27.04 1.32
N THR A 207 -12.28 26.64 2.16
CA THR A 207 -13.69 26.96 2.00
C THR A 207 -13.89 28.47 2.07
N GLN A 208 -14.47 29.03 1.01
CA GLN A 208 -14.88 30.44 0.96
C GLN A 208 -16.26 30.60 1.62
N CYS A 209 -16.31 31.07 2.86
CA CYS A 209 -17.58 31.17 3.61
C CYS A 209 -18.58 32.14 2.95
N GLU A 210 -18.08 33.23 2.36
CA GLU A 210 -18.91 34.26 1.72
C GLU A 210 -19.72 33.71 0.53
N THR A 211 -19.13 32.81 -0.27
CA THR A 211 -19.82 32.19 -1.40
C THR A 211 -20.92 31.22 -0.95
N LYS A 212 -20.88 30.79 0.31
CA LYS A 212 -21.90 29.94 0.95
C LYS A 212 -22.89 30.75 1.79
N ASN A 213 -22.86 32.09 1.74
CA ASN A 213 -23.66 32.98 2.61
C ASN A 213 -23.43 32.75 4.11
N LEU A 214 -22.26 32.26 4.51
CA LEU A 214 -21.87 32.02 5.90
C LEU A 214 -20.82 33.04 6.35
N GLN A 215 -20.71 33.28 7.65
CA GLN A 215 -19.61 34.05 8.22
C GLN A 215 -18.41 33.15 8.51
N LEU A 216 -17.22 33.69 8.27
CA LEU A 216 -15.97 33.06 8.68
C LEU A 216 -15.85 33.12 10.20
N LEU A 217 -15.90 31.96 10.86
CA LEU A 217 -15.68 31.84 12.31
C LEU A 217 -14.19 31.77 12.62
N LYS A 218 -13.44 30.97 11.83
CA LYS A 218 -12.01 30.76 12.02
C LYS A 218 -11.31 30.66 10.67
N ARG A 219 -10.22 31.42 10.53
CA ARG A 219 -9.37 31.37 9.33
C ARG A 219 -8.75 29.98 9.18
N GLY A 220 -8.75 29.47 7.95
CA GLY A 220 -8.02 28.26 7.60
C GLY A 220 -6.52 28.44 7.76
N THR A 221 -5.81 27.33 7.94
CA THR A 221 -4.35 27.26 8.00
C THR A 221 -3.86 26.29 6.92
N THR A 222 -2.56 26.13 6.73
CA THR A 222 -2.05 25.11 5.80
C THR A 222 -2.41 23.67 6.22
N SER A 223 -2.76 23.44 7.49
CA SER A 223 -3.15 22.11 8.00
C SER A 223 -4.66 21.91 8.15
N THR A 224 -5.47 22.97 8.19
CA THR A 224 -6.91 22.89 8.45
C THR A 224 -7.73 23.83 7.57
N ASP A 225 -8.93 23.42 7.20
CA ASP A 225 -9.86 24.28 6.46
C ASP A 225 -10.34 25.48 7.31
N ALA A 226 -10.91 26.48 6.62
CA ALA A 226 -11.67 27.55 7.24
C ALA A 226 -13.00 27.03 7.84
N GLU A 227 -13.31 27.47 9.06
CA GLU A 227 -14.57 27.12 9.73
C GLU A 227 -15.59 28.24 9.48
N CYS A 228 -16.76 27.87 8.94
CA CYS A 228 -17.85 28.79 8.62
C CYS A 228 -19.06 28.54 9.53
N GLY A 229 -19.82 29.60 9.82
CA GLY A 229 -21.00 29.53 10.69
C GLY A 229 -22.13 30.42 10.20
N GLU A 230 -23.35 30.04 10.56
CA GLU A 230 -24.55 30.82 10.26
C GLU A 230 -24.53 32.16 11.00
N HIS A 231 -25.11 33.16 10.36
CA HIS A 231 -25.36 34.44 11.01
C HIS A 231 -26.34 34.17 12.16
N SER A 232 -25.89 34.27 13.41
CA SER A 232 -26.84 34.44 14.50
C SER A 232 -27.47 35.81 14.28
N LEU A 233 -28.58 35.87 13.52
CA LEU A 233 -29.47 37.03 13.50
C LEU A 233 -29.69 37.36 14.96
N ASN A 234 -29.08 38.45 15.41
CA ASN A 234 -29.01 38.86 16.80
C ASN A 234 -30.42 38.70 17.39
N LYS A 235 -30.67 37.60 18.11
CA LYS A 235 -31.94 37.37 18.80
C LYS A 235 -32.21 38.54 19.73
N THR A 236 -31.16 39.22 20.18
CA THR A 236 -31.15 40.49 20.91
C THR A 236 -31.72 41.69 20.13
N ILE A 237 -31.55 41.81 18.81
CA ILE A 237 -32.16 42.89 18.01
C ILE A 237 -33.65 42.62 17.80
N ILE A 238 -34.04 41.37 17.51
CA ILE A 238 -35.45 40.98 17.36
C ILE A 238 -36.19 41.08 18.70
N TRP A 239 -35.57 40.66 19.81
CA TRP A 239 -36.16 40.84 21.15
C TRP A 239 -36.29 42.32 21.51
N ARG A 240 -35.28 43.15 21.23
CA ARG A 240 -35.35 44.59 21.53
C ARG A 240 -36.41 45.30 20.71
N SER A 241 -36.58 44.97 19.43
CA SER A 241 -37.63 45.58 18.59
C SER A 241 -39.04 45.16 19.05
N VAL A 242 -39.24 43.90 19.42
CA VAL A 242 -40.51 43.40 19.94
C VAL A 242 -40.82 43.99 21.32
N SER A 243 -39.84 44.03 22.24
CA SER A 243 -40.02 44.60 23.58
C SER A 243 -40.36 46.09 23.55
N VAL A 244 -39.68 46.89 22.70
CA VAL A 244 -39.98 48.33 22.54
C VAL A 244 -41.37 48.53 21.96
N SER A 245 -41.77 47.72 20.97
CA SER A 245 -43.10 47.80 20.36
C SER A 245 -44.21 47.49 21.36
N VAL A 246 -44.04 46.47 22.21
CA VAL A 246 -45.00 46.13 23.26
C VAL A 246 -45.11 47.24 24.32
N VAL A 247 -44.00 47.84 24.73
CA VAL A 247 -44.00 48.95 25.71
C VAL A 247 -44.71 50.19 25.14
N LEU A 248 -44.53 50.50 23.86
CA LEU A 248 -45.23 51.62 23.20
C LEU A 248 -46.74 51.37 23.08
N ILE A 249 -47.15 50.13 22.81
CA ILE A 249 -48.56 49.76 22.76
C ILE A 249 -49.18 49.86 24.16
N LEU A 250 -48.52 49.32 25.19
CA LEU A 250 -49.00 49.37 26.57
C LEU A 250 -49.05 50.80 27.12
N SER A 251 -48.07 51.66 26.79
CA SER A 251 -48.08 53.06 27.18
C SER A 251 -49.17 53.85 26.44
N GLY A 252 -49.41 53.56 25.15
CA GLY A 252 -50.53 54.10 24.38
C GLY A 252 -51.89 53.70 24.96
N ILE A 253 -52.08 52.43 25.30
CA ILE A 253 -53.30 51.93 25.96
C ILE A 253 -53.48 52.59 27.33
N SER A 254 -52.41 52.68 28.13
CA SER A 254 -52.43 53.35 29.43
C SER A 254 -52.78 54.83 29.30
N PHE A 255 -52.26 55.53 28.29
CA PHE A 255 -52.60 56.92 28.00
C PHE A 255 -54.05 57.09 27.56
N VAL A 256 -54.60 56.16 26.76
CA VAL A 256 -56.02 56.14 26.39
C VAL A 256 -56.91 55.86 27.60
N ILE A 257 -56.52 54.95 28.48
CA ILE A 257 -57.21 54.68 29.75
C ILE A 257 -57.16 55.91 30.65
N TRP A 258 -56.02 56.59 30.74
CA TRP A 258 -55.84 57.82 31.53
C TRP A 258 -56.64 58.99 30.95
N LYS A 259 -56.82 59.06 29.64
CA LYS A 259 -57.68 60.06 28.98
C LYS A 259 -59.17 59.76 29.17
N LYS A 260 -59.58 58.49 29.26
CA LYS A 260 -60.96 58.07 29.55
C LYS A 260 -61.33 58.19 31.02
N ASN A 261 -60.37 57.96 31.92
CA ASN A 261 -60.54 58.01 33.36
C ASN A 261 -59.83 59.25 33.89
N GLY A 262 -60.52 60.41 33.87
CA GLY A 262 -59.98 61.66 34.39
C GLY A 262 -59.38 61.53 35.80
N LEU A 263 -58.35 62.34 36.05
CA LEU A 263 -57.55 62.49 37.29
C LEU A 263 -58.12 61.80 38.55
N PRO A 264 -57.39 60.85 39.17
CA PRO A 264 -57.71 60.39 40.51
C PRO A 264 -57.58 61.57 41.49
N LYS A 265 -58.65 61.85 42.23
CA LYS A 265 -58.65 62.82 43.33
C LYS A 265 -57.68 62.37 44.43
N ILE A 266 -56.86 63.31 44.90
CA ILE A 266 -56.12 63.19 46.16
C ILE A 266 -57.11 63.39 47.33
N PRO A 267 -57.08 62.54 48.36
CA PRO A 267 -57.24 63.04 49.72
C PRO A 267 -56.10 62.55 50.64
N GLY A 268 -55.68 63.44 51.55
CA GLY A 268 -54.56 63.23 52.45
C GLY A 268 -54.92 62.89 53.90
N LYS A 269 -53.84 62.65 54.66
CA LYS A 269 -53.62 62.63 56.11
C LYS A 269 -54.11 61.44 56.97
N ASN A 270 -53.12 60.62 57.36
CA ASN A 270 -52.47 60.57 58.70
C ASN A 270 -52.57 59.28 59.54
N SER A 271 -51.36 58.84 59.96
CA SER A 271 -50.95 58.08 61.17
C SER A 271 -51.48 56.64 61.31
N MET A 272 -50.75 55.64 61.82
CA MET A 272 -49.65 55.62 62.78
C MET A 272 -49.03 54.21 62.83
N LEU A 273 -47.72 54.14 63.14
CA LEU A 273 -47.01 53.13 63.95
C LEU A 273 -46.60 51.74 63.38
N THR A 274 -45.26 51.62 63.27
CA THR A 274 -44.34 50.51 63.68
C THR A 274 -44.49 49.12 63.04
N THR A 275 -43.41 48.45 62.59
CA THR A 275 -42.23 48.06 63.39
C THR A 275 -41.02 47.70 62.49
N ASN A 276 -39.82 47.92 63.05
CA ASN A 276 -38.48 47.54 62.58
C ASN A 276 -38.31 46.13 61.97
N LYS A 277 -37.44 46.00 60.95
CA LYS A 277 -36.19 45.21 61.08
C LYS A 277 -35.18 45.46 59.95
N TYR A 278 -33.93 45.54 60.39
CA TYR A 278 -32.65 45.66 59.69
C TYR A 278 -32.29 44.45 58.80
N ILE A 279 -31.19 44.64 58.04
CA ILE A 279 -30.20 43.69 57.41
C ILE A 279 -30.23 43.84 55.88
N SER A 280 -29.31 44.51 55.17
CA SER A 280 -27.83 44.47 55.09
C SER A 280 -27.24 43.30 54.25
N PHE A 281 -26.58 43.70 53.16
CA PHE A 281 -25.39 43.16 52.47
C PHE A 281 -25.36 41.83 51.68
N ASP A 282 -24.38 41.84 50.76
CA ASP A 282 -23.72 40.77 49.97
C ASP A 282 -24.29 40.50 48.57
N LEU A 283 -23.61 40.72 47.42
CA LEU A 283 -22.18 40.77 47.04
C LEU A 283 -21.43 39.44 47.22
N LEU A 284 -21.53 38.52 46.23
CA LEU A 284 -20.50 37.55 45.78
C LEU A 284 -21.13 36.73 44.61
N ARG A 285 -20.63 36.76 43.37
CA ARG A 285 -19.45 36.09 42.78
C ARG A 285 -19.53 34.55 42.72
N CYS A 286 -19.27 34.05 41.50
CA CYS A 286 -18.76 32.73 41.10
C CYS A 286 -19.69 31.50 41.15
N PHE A 287 -19.72 30.78 40.03
CA PHE A 287 -19.76 29.32 39.80
C PHE A 287 -20.26 29.14 38.35
N ASN A 288 -19.67 28.35 37.45
CA ASN A 288 -18.54 27.43 37.46
C ASN A 288 -18.14 27.25 35.97
#